data_AF-A0AA41UUS3-F1
#
_entry.id   AF-A0AA41UUS3-F1
#
_cell.length_a   1.000
_cell.length_b   1.000
_cell.length_c   1.000
_cell.angle_alpha   90.00
_cell.angle_beta   90.00
_cell.angle_gamma   90.00
#
_symmetry.space_group_name_H-M   'P 1'
#
loop_
_entity.id
_entity.type
_entity.pdbx_description
1 polymer ?
#
loop_
_entity_poly.entity_id
_entity_poly.type
_entity_poly.pdbx_seq_one_letter_code
_entity_poly.pdbx_strand_id
1 'polypeptide(L)'
;MERLGVDNYSVFGISYGGYVAYRMADIYREEIGKLMIMSSGICFEKDEMVEEMKKLGNKNVADILVPEKPEDLRVLINRAMFKPPFWVPDFFLKDFINVMYMNHRFEKMEMLHNLIHKESDSNSLPVLNQETMILWGDKDKVFPLHLAFQLERHLGEKSKVEIIKDAGHAANLESPYLVNHLIRSFLLD
;
A
#
# COMPACT_ATOMS: atom_id res chain seq x y z
N MET A 1 9.07 -2.77 -18.50
CA MET A 1 8.20 -2.36 -19.62
C MET A 1 8.93 -2.40 -20.96
N GLU A 2 10.17 -1.90 -21.02
CA GLU A 2 11.06 -2.00 -22.19
C GLU A 2 11.13 -3.40 -22.85
N ARG A 3 11.35 -4.46 -22.07
CA ARG A 3 11.36 -5.85 -22.61
C ARG A 3 10.03 -6.29 -23.24
N LEU A 4 8.93 -5.63 -22.90
CA LEU A 4 7.61 -5.86 -23.48
C LEU A 4 7.31 -4.91 -24.66
N GLY A 5 8.24 -4.02 -25.02
CA GLY A 5 8.06 -3.02 -26.08
C GLY A 5 7.02 -1.95 -25.73
N VAL A 6 6.83 -1.65 -24.44
CA VAL A 6 5.86 -0.65 -23.97
C VAL A 6 6.60 0.59 -23.51
N ASP A 7 6.47 1.65 -24.29
CA ASP A 7 7.18 2.92 -24.08
C ASP A 7 6.47 3.85 -23.10
N ASN A 8 5.13 3.80 -23.06
CA ASN A 8 4.30 4.65 -22.19
C ASN A 8 3.28 3.81 -21.45
N TYR A 9 3.16 4.02 -20.14
CA TYR A 9 2.27 3.24 -19.30
C TYR A 9 1.81 4.02 -18.06
N SER A 10 0.75 3.53 -17.44
CA SER A 10 0.30 3.99 -16.12
C SER A 10 0.64 2.94 -15.08
N VAL A 11 0.92 3.38 -13.85
CA VAL A 11 1.25 2.47 -12.75
C VAL A 11 0.25 2.64 -11.62
N PHE A 12 -0.31 1.53 -11.15
CA PHE A 12 -1.12 1.49 -9.96
C PHE A 12 -0.45 0.61 -8.90
N GLY A 13 -0.32 1.14 -7.68
CA GLY A 13 0.30 0.43 -6.58
C GLY A 13 -0.51 0.54 -5.29
N ILE A 14 -0.61 -0.58 -4.56
CA ILE A 14 -1.28 -0.68 -3.27
C ILE A 14 -0.23 -0.92 -2.19
N SER A 15 -0.32 -0.23 -1.05
CA SER A 15 0.57 -0.47 0.10
C SER A 15 2.03 -0.36 -0.32
N TYR A 16 2.87 -1.36 -0.02
CA TYR A 16 4.25 -1.38 -0.50
C TYR A 16 4.37 -1.24 -2.04
N GLY A 17 3.44 -1.81 -2.80
CA GLY A 17 3.37 -1.61 -4.26
C GLY A 17 3.13 -0.14 -4.64
N GLY A 18 2.44 0.63 -3.80
CA GLY A 18 2.28 2.08 -3.96
C GLY A 18 3.60 2.83 -3.74
N TYR A 19 4.40 2.43 -2.75
CA TYR A 19 5.75 2.95 -2.56
C TYR A 19 6.64 2.63 -3.78
N VAL A 20 6.60 1.39 -4.27
CA VAL A 20 7.33 0.99 -5.48
C VAL A 20 6.88 1.81 -6.69
N ALA A 21 5.57 1.97 -6.90
CA ALA A 21 5.01 2.78 -7.98
C ALA A 21 5.47 4.25 -7.93
N TYR A 22 5.50 4.83 -6.73
CA TYR A 22 6.01 6.18 -6.49
C TYR A 22 7.48 6.32 -6.87
N ARG A 23 8.33 5.36 -6.45
CA ARG A 23 9.76 5.35 -6.81
C ARG A 23 9.97 5.08 -8.30
N MET A 24 9.13 4.25 -8.92
CA MET A 24 9.15 4.06 -10.36
C MET A 24 8.81 5.35 -11.10
N ALA A 25 7.81 6.11 -10.66
CA ALA A 25 7.45 7.39 -11.26
C ALA A 25 8.58 8.44 -11.14
N ASP A 26 9.38 8.38 -10.08
CA ASP A 26 10.56 9.24 -9.95
C ASP A 26 11.71 8.85 -10.91
N ILE A 27 11.89 7.55 -11.16
CA ILE A 27 12.96 7.02 -12.02
C ILE A 27 12.59 7.12 -13.51
N TYR A 28 11.34 6.80 -13.85
CA TYR A 28 10.80 6.69 -15.21
C TYR A 28 9.79 7.82 -15.47
N ARG A 29 10.26 9.06 -15.31
CA ARG A 29 9.41 10.27 -15.34
C ARG A 29 8.72 10.50 -16.68
N GLU A 30 9.37 10.10 -17.77
CA GLU A 30 8.85 10.33 -19.13
C GLU A 30 7.97 9.18 -19.60
N GLU A 31 8.20 7.95 -19.12
CA GLU A 31 7.47 6.75 -19.53
C GLU A 31 6.17 6.54 -18.73
N ILE A 32 6.12 7.03 -17.49
CA ILE A 32 4.93 6.95 -16.64
C ILE A 32 4.10 8.22 -16.80
N GLY A 33 2.96 8.11 -17.47
CA GLY A 33 2.05 9.24 -17.67
C GLY A 33 1.15 9.51 -16.46
N LYS A 34 0.48 8.46 -15.97
CA LYS A 34 -0.44 8.53 -14.82
C LYS A 34 -0.01 7.58 -13.71
N LEU A 35 -0.10 8.05 -12.47
CA LEU A 35 0.23 7.30 -11.27
C LEU A 35 -1.00 7.16 -10.38
N MET A 36 -1.23 5.95 -9.88
CA MET A 36 -2.23 5.74 -8.84
C MET A 36 -1.62 5.04 -7.63
N ILE A 37 -1.92 5.56 -6.45
CA ILE A 37 -1.41 5.09 -5.17
C ILE A 37 -2.61 4.79 -4.28
N MET A 38 -2.68 3.61 -3.70
CA MET A 38 -3.71 3.27 -2.72
C MET A 38 -3.08 2.83 -1.39
N SER A 39 -3.52 3.44 -0.29
CA SER A 39 -3.15 3.06 1.08
C SER A 39 -1.64 2.77 1.24
N SER A 40 -0.77 3.75 0.98
CA SER A 40 0.69 3.55 0.94
C SER A 40 1.45 4.50 1.87
N GLY A 41 2.32 3.97 2.71
CA GLY A 41 3.12 4.73 3.69
C GLY A 41 4.29 5.53 3.11
N ILE A 42 4.10 6.27 2.00
CA ILE A 42 5.17 7.07 1.35
C ILE A 42 5.64 8.22 2.24
N CYS A 43 4.70 8.93 2.87
CA CYS A 43 4.98 10.02 3.82
C CYS A 43 4.99 9.53 5.27
N PHE A 44 5.10 8.22 5.51
CA PHE A 44 4.97 7.66 6.85
C PHE A 44 6.30 7.76 7.59
N GLU A 45 6.42 8.82 8.39
CA GLU A 45 7.64 9.10 9.15
C GLU A 45 7.90 8.04 10.22
N LYS A 46 9.18 7.86 10.55
CA LYS A 46 9.65 6.82 11.49
C LYS A 46 9.01 6.98 12.89
N ASP A 47 8.88 8.19 13.38
CA ASP A 47 8.31 8.45 14.71
C ASP A 47 6.82 8.10 14.76
N GLU A 48 6.06 8.47 13.74
CA GLU A 48 4.64 8.08 13.60
C GLU A 48 4.50 6.57 13.46
N MET A 49 5.39 5.92 12.68
CA MET A 49 5.43 4.47 12.53
C MET A 49 5.68 3.78 13.87
N VAL A 50 6.65 4.25 14.65
CA VAL A 50 6.94 3.72 15.99
C VAL A 50 5.73 3.88 16.92
N GLU A 51 5.01 5.00 16.85
CA GLU A 51 3.80 5.21 17.64
C GLU A 51 2.66 4.26 17.23
N GLU A 52 2.42 4.07 15.93
CA GLU A 52 1.45 3.10 15.43
C GLU A 52 1.84 1.65 15.77
N MET A 53 3.13 1.34 15.77
CA MET A 53 3.65 0.04 16.19
C MET A 53 3.47 -0.21 17.68
N LYS A 54 3.59 0.81 18.55
CA LYS A 54 3.29 0.64 19.98
C LYS A 54 1.84 0.22 20.22
N LYS A 55 0.91 0.66 19.37
CA LYS A 55 -0.51 0.25 19.43
C LYS A 55 -0.72 -1.24 19.07
N LEU A 56 0.26 -1.89 18.43
CA LEU A 56 0.24 -3.33 18.12
C LEU A 56 0.63 -4.22 19.31
N GLY A 57 1.10 -3.64 20.43
CA GLY A 57 1.58 -4.37 21.60
C GLY A 57 2.88 -5.15 21.33
N ASN A 58 3.12 -6.23 22.07
CA ASN A 58 4.38 -7.00 22.00
C ASN A 58 4.50 -7.91 20.77
N LYS A 59 3.63 -7.78 19.76
CA LYS A 59 3.71 -8.61 18.55
C LYS A 59 4.75 -8.01 17.60
N ASN A 60 5.63 -8.86 17.08
CA ASN A 60 6.54 -8.46 16.04
C ASN A 60 5.75 -8.10 14.76
N VAL A 61 5.90 -6.86 14.31
CA VAL A 61 5.21 -6.33 13.12
C VAL A 61 5.53 -7.17 11.88
N ALA A 62 6.75 -7.70 11.82
CA ALA A 62 7.19 -8.52 10.70
C ALA A 62 6.40 -9.83 10.58
N ASP A 63 6.09 -10.45 11.72
CA ASP A 63 5.34 -11.72 11.75
C ASP A 63 3.85 -11.51 11.41
N ILE A 64 3.32 -10.29 11.62
CA ILE A 64 1.95 -9.95 11.21
C ILE A 64 1.88 -9.67 9.71
N LEU A 65 2.85 -8.96 9.14
CA LEU A 65 2.85 -8.55 7.73
C LEU A 65 3.32 -9.68 6.79
N VAL A 66 4.09 -10.65 7.30
CA VAL A 66 4.52 -11.86 6.60
C VAL A 66 4.02 -13.08 7.39
N PRO A 67 2.70 -13.35 7.38
CA PRO A 67 2.09 -14.41 8.18
C PRO A 67 2.61 -15.79 7.79
N GLU A 68 2.83 -16.63 8.81
CA GLU A 68 3.25 -18.03 8.63
C GLU A 68 2.13 -19.01 9.00
N LYS A 69 1.22 -18.60 9.88
CA LYS A 69 0.10 -19.44 10.33
C LYS A 69 -1.25 -18.76 10.07
N PRO A 70 -2.35 -19.53 9.98
CA PRO A 70 -3.70 -18.99 9.81
C PRO A 70 -4.07 -17.93 10.85
N GLU A 71 -3.60 -18.07 12.08
CA GLU A 71 -3.84 -17.12 13.16
C GLU A 71 -3.21 -15.74 12.86
N ASP A 72 -1.99 -15.74 12.32
CA ASP A 72 -1.28 -14.52 11.92
C ASP A 72 -2.01 -13.82 10.79
N LEU A 73 -2.42 -14.59 9.77
CA LEU A 73 -3.18 -14.06 8.64
C LEU A 73 -4.55 -13.51 9.08
N ARG A 74 -5.22 -14.14 10.05
CA ARG A 74 -6.45 -13.59 10.63
C ARG A 74 -6.21 -12.25 11.31
N VAL A 75 -5.11 -12.10 12.04
CA VAL A 75 -4.73 -10.82 12.66
C VAL A 75 -4.50 -9.76 11.57
N LEU A 76 -3.78 -10.11 10.51
CA LEU A 76 -3.54 -9.23 9.38
C LEU A 76 -4.84 -8.78 8.70
N ILE A 77 -5.73 -9.73 8.37
CA ILE A 77 -7.02 -9.45 7.73
C ILE A 77 -7.89 -8.54 8.61
N ASN A 78 -8.00 -8.83 9.90
CA ASN A 78 -8.80 -8.02 10.83
C ASN A 78 -8.25 -6.60 11.01
N ARG A 79 -6.95 -6.39 10.80
CA ARG A 79 -6.32 -5.06 10.83
C ARG A 79 -6.46 -4.33 9.50
N ALA A 80 -6.29 -5.05 8.39
CA ALA A 80 -6.30 -4.49 7.04
C ALA A 80 -7.71 -4.15 6.56
N MET A 81 -8.74 -4.85 7.02
CA MET A 81 -10.12 -4.64 6.58
C MET A 81 -10.95 -3.93 7.64
N PHE A 82 -11.87 -3.07 7.20
CA PHE A 82 -12.91 -2.51 8.06
C PHE A 82 -13.98 -3.55 8.42
N LYS A 83 -14.40 -4.36 7.44
CA LYS A 83 -15.38 -5.44 7.55
C LYS A 83 -14.74 -6.76 7.11
N PRO A 84 -13.85 -7.35 7.93
CA PRO A 84 -13.23 -8.64 7.61
C PRO A 84 -14.28 -9.76 7.52
N PRO A 85 -14.01 -10.84 6.77
CA PRO A 85 -14.88 -12.00 6.73
C PRO A 85 -15.05 -12.61 8.13
N PHE A 86 -16.30 -12.91 8.49
CA PHE A 86 -16.64 -13.45 9.82
C PHE A 86 -15.96 -14.80 10.10
N TRP A 87 -15.78 -15.64 9.07
CA TRP A 87 -15.14 -16.94 9.21
C TRP A 87 -14.51 -17.39 7.90
N VAL A 88 -13.28 -17.94 8.00
CA VAL A 88 -12.56 -18.59 6.90
C VAL A 88 -11.90 -19.86 7.46
N PRO A 89 -12.10 -21.04 6.84
CA PRO A 89 -11.43 -22.27 7.23
C PRO A 89 -9.90 -22.17 7.19
N ASP A 90 -9.22 -22.86 8.10
CA ASP A 90 -7.75 -22.85 8.19
C ASP A 90 -7.07 -23.29 6.89
N PHE A 91 -7.61 -24.28 6.18
CA PHE A 91 -6.97 -24.79 4.97
C PHE A 91 -6.91 -23.72 3.87
N PHE A 92 -7.94 -22.89 3.72
CA PHE A 92 -7.89 -21.76 2.78
C PHE A 92 -6.85 -20.72 3.18
N LEU A 93 -6.73 -20.42 4.47
CA LEU A 93 -5.73 -19.49 4.98
C LEU A 93 -4.31 -20.04 4.79
N LYS A 94 -4.11 -21.35 5.01
CA LYS A 94 -2.84 -22.04 4.74
C LYS A 94 -2.48 -21.98 3.26
N ASP A 95 -3.43 -22.28 2.38
CA ASP A 95 -3.20 -22.21 0.93
C ASP A 95 -2.86 -20.79 0.49
N PHE A 96 -3.56 -19.77 1.01
CA PHE A 96 -3.24 -18.37 0.76
C PHE A 96 -1.81 -18.04 1.24
N ILE A 97 -1.42 -18.48 2.43
CA ILE A 97 -0.07 -18.28 2.97
C ILE A 97 0.99 -18.92 2.06
N ASN A 98 0.75 -20.17 1.65
CA ASN A 98 1.66 -20.92 0.78
C ASN A 98 1.89 -20.21 -0.55
N VAL A 99 0.81 -19.71 -1.18
CA VAL A 99 0.89 -19.03 -2.48
C VAL A 99 1.52 -17.63 -2.33
N MET A 100 1.10 -16.86 -1.33
CA MET A 100 1.44 -15.43 -1.26
C MET A 100 2.74 -15.15 -0.51
N TYR A 101 3.10 -15.95 0.50
CA TYR A 101 4.17 -15.61 1.45
C TYR A 101 5.34 -16.58 1.46
N MET A 102 5.12 -17.88 1.19
CA MET A 102 6.20 -18.87 1.34
C MET A 102 7.29 -18.78 0.27
N ASN A 103 6.96 -18.35 -0.94
CA ASN A 103 7.99 -18.08 -1.94
C ASN A 103 8.82 -16.85 -1.53
N HIS A 104 10.16 -16.96 -1.53
CA HIS A 104 11.09 -15.91 -1.12
C HIS A 104 10.78 -15.27 0.25
N ARG A 105 10.34 -16.09 1.21
CA ARG A 105 9.92 -15.61 2.54
C ARG A 105 11.05 -14.90 3.28
N PHE A 106 12.28 -15.41 3.19
CA PHE A 106 13.43 -14.82 3.86
C PHE A 106 13.69 -13.40 3.33
N GLU A 107 13.67 -13.23 2.01
CA GLU A 107 13.88 -11.96 1.32
C GLU A 107 12.76 -10.96 1.64
N LYS A 108 11.50 -11.44 1.75
CA LYS A 108 10.37 -10.61 2.21
C LYS A 108 10.56 -10.10 3.64
N MET A 109 11.04 -10.96 4.54
CA MET A 109 11.34 -10.57 5.93
C MET A 109 12.48 -9.57 5.99
N GLU A 110 13.56 -9.80 5.24
CA GLU A 110 14.70 -8.89 5.16
C GLU A 110 14.28 -7.52 4.62
N MET A 111 13.51 -7.50 3.52
CA MET A 111 12.93 -6.28 2.95
C MET A 111 12.12 -5.53 4.00
N LEU A 112 11.23 -6.21 4.72
CA LEU A 112 10.38 -5.58 5.72
C LEU A 112 11.19 -5.07 6.92
N HIS A 113 12.16 -5.85 7.40
CA HIS A 113 13.07 -5.42 8.45
C HIS A 113 13.81 -4.15 8.04
N ASN A 114 14.30 -4.10 6.80
CA ASN A 114 14.94 -2.90 6.26
C ASN A 114 13.96 -1.73 6.19
N LEU A 115 12.72 -1.91 5.71
CA LEU A 115 11.74 -0.82 5.65
C LEU A 115 11.41 -0.22 7.03
N ILE A 116 11.32 -1.07 8.06
CA ILE A 116 11.00 -0.63 9.43
C ILE A 116 12.18 0.09 10.08
N HIS A 117 13.40 -0.38 9.83
CA HIS A 117 14.59 0.10 10.53
C HIS A 117 15.40 1.12 9.74
N LYS A 118 15.13 1.31 8.45
CA LYS A 118 15.82 2.30 7.62
C LYS A 118 15.70 3.66 8.29
N GLU A 119 16.83 4.34 8.45
CA GLU A 119 16.81 5.75 8.79
C GLU A 119 16.11 6.50 7.67
N SER A 120 15.26 7.48 8.01
CA SER A 120 14.66 8.37 7.02
C SER A 120 15.79 8.88 6.12
N ASP A 121 15.77 8.53 4.83
CA ASP A 121 16.76 9.04 3.89
C ASP A 121 16.74 10.56 4.04
N SER A 122 17.88 11.17 4.38
CA SER A 122 18.01 12.64 4.47
C SER A 122 17.69 13.36 3.15
N ASN A 123 17.45 12.61 2.07
CA ASN A 123 16.94 13.09 0.81
C ASN A 123 15.43 13.29 0.91
N SER A 124 14.99 14.54 0.74
CA SER A 124 13.59 14.92 0.60
C SER A 124 12.85 14.00 -0.39
N LEU A 125 11.63 13.58 -0.05
CA LEU A 125 10.75 12.85 -0.96
C LEU A 125 10.67 13.59 -2.32
N PRO A 126 10.91 12.94 -3.46
CA PRO A 126 10.90 13.61 -4.76
C PRO A 126 9.50 14.16 -5.05
N VAL A 127 9.39 15.34 -5.64
CA VAL A 127 8.12 15.83 -6.19
C VAL A 127 7.96 15.28 -7.61
N LEU A 128 6.81 14.66 -7.85
CA LEU A 128 6.47 14.00 -9.11
C LEU A 128 5.74 14.98 -10.04
N ASN A 129 5.92 14.82 -11.36
CA ASN A 129 5.28 15.66 -12.38
C ASN A 129 4.06 14.97 -13.04
N GLN A 130 3.86 13.68 -12.76
CA GLN A 130 2.75 12.87 -13.24
C GLN A 130 1.43 13.28 -12.62
N GLU A 131 0.35 13.14 -13.39
CA GLU A 131 -0.98 13.19 -12.82
C GLU A 131 -1.14 12.00 -11.86
N THR A 132 -1.53 12.29 -10.60
CA THR A 132 -1.54 11.29 -9.53
C THR A 132 -2.91 11.21 -8.86
N MET A 133 -3.50 10.02 -8.83
CA MET A 133 -4.67 9.73 -7.99
C MET A 133 -4.25 8.98 -6.73
N ILE A 134 -4.70 9.46 -5.58
CA ILE A 134 -4.46 8.85 -4.28
C ILE A 134 -5.79 8.30 -3.77
N LEU A 135 -5.88 6.98 -3.59
CA LEU A 135 -7.05 6.31 -3.04
C LEU A 135 -6.80 5.92 -1.58
N TRP A 136 -7.76 6.18 -0.69
CA TRP A 136 -7.62 5.81 0.71
C TRP A 136 -8.92 5.39 1.37
N GLY A 137 -8.90 4.31 2.14
CA GLY A 137 -10.02 3.91 2.99
C GLY A 137 -10.14 4.81 4.23
N ASP A 138 -11.34 5.31 4.54
CA ASP A 138 -11.54 6.18 5.71
C ASP A 138 -11.45 5.44 7.06
N LYS A 139 -11.36 4.10 7.03
CA LYS A 139 -11.17 3.22 8.20
C LYS A 139 -9.84 2.47 8.14
N ASP A 140 -8.87 2.93 7.35
CA ASP A 140 -7.54 2.32 7.30
C ASP A 140 -6.87 2.41 8.69
N LYS A 141 -6.62 1.24 9.30
CA LYS A 141 -5.95 1.10 10.61
C LYS A 141 -4.48 0.71 10.47
N VAL A 142 -3.99 0.54 9.25
CA VAL A 142 -2.59 0.24 8.95
C VAL A 142 -1.85 1.54 8.70
N PHE A 143 -2.40 2.40 7.83
CA PHE A 143 -1.87 3.73 7.55
C PHE A 143 -2.93 4.81 7.83
N PRO A 144 -2.66 5.73 8.76
CA PRO A 144 -3.58 6.82 9.08
C PRO A 144 -3.98 7.63 7.85
N LEU A 145 -5.25 8.03 7.80
CA LEU A 145 -5.84 8.77 6.68
C LEU A 145 -5.13 10.10 6.37
N HIS A 146 -4.53 10.75 7.37
CA HIS A 146 -3.84 12.04 7.16
C HIS A 146 -2.66 11.93 6.18
N LEU A 147 -2.07 10.74 6.04
CA LEU A 147 -0.98 10.47 5.11
C LEU A 147 -1.41 10.66 3.64
N ALA A 148 -2.68 10.40 3.29
CA ALA A 148 -3.20 10.66 1.96
C ALA A 148 -3.11 12.16 1.61
N PHE A 149 -3.60 13.00 2.52
CA PHE A 149 -3.59 14.46 2.34
C PHE A 149 -2.18 15.05 2.46
N GLN A 150 -1.29 14.43 3.25
CA GLN A 150 0.11 14.83 3.30
C GLN A 150 0.81 14.57 1.96
N LEU A 151 0.57 13.41 1.36
CA LEU A 151 1.09 13.08 0.04
C LEU A 151 0.52 14.01 -1.04
N GLU A 152 -0.77 14.33 -1.00
CA GLU A 152 -1.39 15.31 -1.90
C GLU A 152 -0.73 16.68 -1.80
N ARG A 153 -0.56 17.20 -0.57
CA ARG A 153 0.13 18.48 -0.35
C ARG A 153 1.58 18.46 -0.86
N HIS A 154 2.26 17.33 -0.71
CA HIS A 154 3.63 17.13 -1.19
C HIS A 154 3.71 17.12 -2.72
N LEU A 155 2.76 16.47 -3.39
CA LEU A 155 2.70 16.35 -4.85
C LEU A 155 2.12 17.59 -5.55
N GLY A 156 1.31 18.38 -4.84
CA GLY A 156 0.73 19.62 -5.35
C GLY A 156 -0.44 19.40 -6.30
N GLU A 157 -0.66 20.38 -7.19
CA GLU A 157 -1.89 20.54 -7.99
C GLU A 157 -2.19 19.39 -8.97
N LYS A 158 -1.19 18.57 -9.31
CA LYS A 158 -1.35 17.40 -10.19
C LYS A 158 -1.80 16.15 -9.46
N SER A 159 -2.07 16.26 -8.16
CA SER A 159 -2.56 15.14 -7.35
C SER A 159 -3.98 15.38 -6.88
N LYS A 160 -4.73 14.28 -6.71
CA LYS A 160 -6.08 14.31 -6.14
C LYS A 160 -6.31 13.12 -5.21
N VAL A 161 -6.95 13.37 -4.08
CA VAL A 161 -7.31 12.34 -3.10
C VAL A 161 -8.79 11.95 -3.24
N GLU A 162 -9.04 10.66 -3.36
CA GLU A 162 -10.39 10.06 -3.32
C GLU A 162 -10.52 9.15 -2.09
N ILE A 163 -11.51 9.46 -1.25
CA ILE A 163 -11.75 8.73 0.00
C ILE A 163 -12.84 7.69 -0.17
N ILE A 164 -12.48 6.44 0.07
CA ILE A 164 -13.37 5.28 0.02
C ILE A 164 -14.01 5.12 1.40
N LYS A 165 -15.30 5.43 1.48
CA LYS A 165 -16.08 5.30 2.72
C LYS A 165 -16.27 3.84 3.11
N ASP A 166 -16.24 3.61 4.42
CA ASP A 166 -16.44 2.29 5.04
C ASP A 166 -15.47 1.22 4.49
N ALA A 167 -14.23 1.61 4.25
CA ALA A 167 -13.16 0.73 3.79
C ALA A 167 -11.87 0.94 4.61
N GLY A 168 -11.15 -0.15 4.83
CA GLY A 168 -9.84 -0.18 5.47
C GLY A 168 -8.69 -0.07 4.48
N HIS A 169 -7.56 -0.66 4.86
CA HIS A 169 -6.34 -0.73 4.04
C HIS A 169 -6.53 -1.51 2.73
N ALA A 170 -7.32 -2.58 2.78
CA ALA A 170 -7.63 -3.41 1.62
C ALA A 170 -8.87 -2.91 0.87
N ALA A 171 -8.93 -1.60 0.57
CA ALA A 171 -10.12 -0.97 0.00
C ALA A 171 -10.53 -1.55 -1.37
N ASN A 172 -9.57 -2.08 -2.14
CA ASN A 172 -9.84 -2.82 -3.38
C ASN A 172 -10.63 -4.13 -3.17
N LEU A 173 -10.53 -4.74 -1.98
CA LEU A 173 -11.30 -5.93 -1.63
C LEU A 173 -12.64 -5.57 -1.00
N GLU A 174 -12.71 -4.47 -0.24
CA GLU A 174 -13.92 -4.06 0.47
C GLU A 174 -14.89 -3.25 -0.38
N SER A 175 -14.38 -2.47 -1.34
CA SER A 175 -15.18 -1.67 -2.27
C SER A 175 -14.71 -1.83 -3.73
N PRO A 176 -14.69 -3.06 -4.26
CA PRO A 176 -14.09 -3.36 -5.57
C PRO A 176 -14.75 -2.58 -6.71
N TYR A 177 -16.07 -2.38 -6.67
CA TYR A 177 -16.79 -1.66 -7.73
C TYR A 177 -16.40 -0.18 -7.79
N LEU A 178 -16.35 0.49 -6.63
CA LEU A 178 -15.96 1.91 -6.57
C LEU A 178 -14.49 2.08 -6.93
N VAL A 179 -13.60 1.25 -6.38
CA VAL A 179 -12.16 1.29 -6.71
C VAL A 179 -11.93 1.07 -8.20
N ASN A 180 -12.56 0.06 -8.80
CA ASN A 180 -12.44 -0.18 -10.24
C ASN A 180 -13.04 0.95 -11.08
N HIS A 181 -14.12 1.58 -10.63
CA HIS A 181 -14.69 2.74 -11.29
C HIS A 181 -13.70 3.93 -11.27
N LEU A 182 -13.16 4.28 -10.11
CA LEU A 182 -12.17 5.35 -9.96
C LEU A 182 -10.91 5.09 -10.78
N ILE A 183 -10.40 3.85 -10.78
CA ILE A 183 -9.29 3.42 -11.64
C ILE A 183 -9.62 3.66 -13.11
N ARG A 184 -10.76 3.17 -13.58
CA ARG A 184 -11.13 3.29 -15.00
C ARG A 184 -11.34 4.74 -15.42
N SER A 185 -12.06 5.52 -14.63
CA SER A 185 -12.27 6.95 -14.90
C SER A 185 -10.92 7.65 -14.98
N PHE A 186 -10.06 7.50 -13.96
CA PHE A 186 -8.75 8.14 -13.96
C PHE A 186 -7.88 7.79 -15.16
N LEU A 187 -7.89 6.51 -15.58
CA LEU A 187 -7.06 6.07 -16.69
C LEU A 187 -7.61 6.51 -18.06
N LEU A 188 -8.94 6.59 -18.21
CA LEU A 188 -9.62 6.82 -19.49
C LEU A 188 -10.02 8.28 -19.75
N ASP A 189 -10.05 9.11 -18.71
CA ASP A 189 -10.21 10.58 -18.83
C ASP A 189 -9.02 11.21 -19.56
#